data_AF-A0A8I1I7Y4-F1
#
_entry.id   AF-A0A8I1I7Y4-F1
#
_cell.length_a   1.000
_cell.length_b   1.000
_cell.length_c   1.000
_cell.angle_alpha   90.00
_cell.angle_beta   90.00
_cell.angle_gamma   90.00
#
_symmetry.space_group_name_H-M   'P 1'
#
loop_
_entity.id
_entity.type
_entity.pdbx_description
1 polymer ?
#
loop_
_entity_poly.entity_id
_entity_poly.type
_entity_poly.pdbx_seq_one_letter_code
_entity_poly.pdbx_strand_id
1 'polypeptide(L)'
;MLITSVKKCGRRVSKDRVVTIDGRLFEAPVQLIGERVTLLFNDDRPERVEIFCKGQSCGLLRPVDLVVNTLVKRTKNGGEEMLAKTTTCRPGRLPFDPGADGGGS
;
A
#
# COMPACT_ATOMS: atom_id res chain seq x y z
N MET A 1 -17.76 -1.56 -36.76
CA MET A 1 -16.37 -2.07 -36.67
C MET A 1 -15.72 -1.35 -35.51
N LEU A 2 -15.71 -1.93 -34.31
CA LEU A 2 -15.11 -1.27 -33.15
C LEU A 2 -13.58 -1.35 -33.29
N ILE A 3 -12.95 -0.22 -33.60
CA ILE A 3 -11.51 -0.06 -33.49
C ILE A 3 -11.16 0.05 -32.00
N THR A 4 -10.62 -1.01 -31.42
CA THR A 4 -10.18 -1.01 -30.03
C THR A 4 -9.10 0.06 -29.85
N SER A 5 -9.44 1.15 -29.15
CA SER A 5 -8.53 2.28 -28.95
C SER A 5 -7.47 1.92 -27.91
N VAL A 6 -6.29 1.51 -28.39
CA VAL A 6 -5.11 1.25 -27.57
C VAL A 6 -4.29 2.53 -27.42
N LYS A 7 -3.93 2.86 -26.18
CA LYS A 7 -3.10 4.01 -25.82
C LYS A 7 -1.74 3.52 -25.30
N LYS A 8 -0.68 4.30 -25.58
CA LYS A 8 0.68 4.03 -25.10
C LYS A 8 1.21 5.22 -24.31
N CYS A 9 1.85 4.97 -23.18
CA CYS A 9 2.46 6.01 -22.34
C CYS A 9 3.85 5.57 -21.87
N GLY A 10 4.85 6.43 -22.02
CA GLY A 10 6.20 6.18 -21.53
C GLY A 10 6.37 6.73 -20.11
N ARG A 11 6.67 5.87 -19.14
CA ARG A 11 6.94 6.28 -17.76
C ARG A 11 8.16 5.59 -17.19
N ARG A 12 8.69 6.18 -16.13
CA ARG A 12 9.80 5.61 -15.37
C ARG A 12 9.26 4.93 -14.13
N VAL A 13 9.74 3.71 -13.87
CA VAL A 13 9.32 2.95 -12.68
C VAL A 13 9.97 3.55 -11.45
N SER A 14 9.17 3.83 -10.43
CA SER A 14 9.65 4.35 -9.14
C SER A 14 10.46 3.29 -8.40
N LYS A 15 11.32 3.72 -7.45
CA LYS A 15 12.07 2.79 -6.58
C LYS A 15 11.15 1.84 -5.80
N ASP A 16 9.93 2.29 -5.53
CA ASP A 16 8.90 1.54 -4.81
C ASP A 16 8.15 0.51 -5.68
N ARG A 17 8.66 0.16 -6.88
CA ARG A 17 8.03 -0.81 -7.81
C ARG A 17 6.63 -0.38 -8.31
N VAL A 18 6.35 0.92 -8.27
CA VAL A 18 5.07 1.48 -8.72
C VAL A 18 5.24 2.36 -9.96
N VAL A 19 4.25 2.28 -10.85
CA VAL A 19 4.03 3.21 -11.95
C VAL A 19 2.64 3.81 -11.84
N THR A 20 2.52 5.12 -12.03
CA THR A 20 1.20 5.76 -12.08
C THR A 20 0.78 5.89 -13.54
N ILE A 21 -0.48 5.69 -13.91
CA ILE A 21 -1.00 5.92 -15.26
C ILE A 21 -2.36 6.57 -15.09
N ASP A 22 -2.59 7.72 -15.72
CA ASP A 22 -3.87 8.44 -15.62
C ASP A 22 -4.36 8.65 -14.17
N GLY A 23 -3.42 8.88 -13.24
CA GLY A 23 -3.71 9.05 -11.81
C GLY A 23 -3.88 7.76 -11.00
N ARG A 24 -3.83 6.58 -11.62
CA ARG A 24 -3.92 5.26 -10.94
C ARG A 24 -2.55 4.65 -10.74
N LEU A 25 -2.30 3.98 -9.62
CA LEU A 25 -1.04 3.24 -9.41
C LEU A 25 -1.15 1.80 -9.87
N PHE A 26 -0.04 1.27 -10.37
CA PHE A 26 0.11 -0.11 -10.80
C PHE A 26 1.43 -0.68 -10.31
N GLU A 27 1.39 -1.96 -9.96
CA GLU A 27 2.55 -2.74 -9.50
C GLU A 27 3.34 -3.22 -10.70
N ALA A 28 4.63 -2.88 -10.71
CA ALA A 28 5.59 -3.27 -11.74
C ALA A 28 6.58 -4.32 -11.22
N PRO A 29 7.06 -5.23 -12.10
CA PRO A 29 8.04 -6.22 -11.70
C PRO A 29 9.37 -5.57 -11.28
N VAL A 30 10.01 -6.19 -10.28
CA VAL A 30 11.21 -5.66 -9.60
C VAL A 30 12.39 -5.43 -10.53
N GLN A 31 12.42 -6.15 -11.64
CA GLN A 31 13.47 -6.08 -12.66
C GLN A 31 13.45 -4.76 -13.44
N LEU A 32 12.33 -4.02 -13.36
CA LEU A 32 12.12 -2.78 -14.11
C LEU A 32 12.28 -1.52 -13.27
N ILE A 33 12.64 -1.65 -11.99
CA ILE A 33 12.82 -0.51 -11.08
C ILE A 33 13.87 0.45 -11.63
N GLY A 34 13.51 1.74 -11.74
CA GLY A 34 14.42 2.79 -12.22
C GLY A 34 14.56 2.86 -13.75
N GLU A 35 14.06 1.85 -14.48
CA GLU A 35 14.07 1.81 -15.94
C GLU A 35 12.90 2.60 -16.55
N ARG A 36 13.09 2.98 -17.80
CA ARG A 36 12.08 3.64 -18.62
C ARG A 36 11.29 2.58 -19.39
N VAL A 37 10.00 2.52 -19.11
CA VAL A 37 9.09 1.49 -19.63
C VAL A 37 7.97 2.14 -20.44
N THR A 38 7.44 1.38 -21.39
CA THR A 38 6.28 1.75 -22.20
C THR A 38 5.09 0.95 -21.72
N LEU A 39 4.01 1.65 -21.40
CA LEU A 39 2.79 1.09 -20.85
C LEU A 39 1.73 1.14 -21.94
N LEU A 40 1.16 -0.01 -22.29
CA LEU A 40 0.05 -0.13 -23.23
C LEU A 40 -1.23 -0.45 -22.46
N PHE A 41 -2.26 0.36 -22.66
CA PHE A 41 -3.55 0.18 -22.00
C PHE A 41 -4.69 0.49 -22.95
N ASN A 42 -5.84 -0.14 -22.71
CA ASN A 42 -7.03 0.00 -23.52
C ASN A 42 -8.08 0.82 -22.78
N ASP A 43 -8.80 1.67 -23.49
CA ASP A 43 -9.91 2.46 -22.92
C ASP A 43 -11.07 1.57 -22.46
N ASP A 44 -11.34 0.49 -23.22
CA ASP A 44 -12.35 -0.53 -22.90
C ASP A 44 -12.03 -1.34 -21.64
N ARG A 45 -10.72 -1.55 -21.36
CA ARG A 45 -10.23 -2.36 -20.24
C ARG A 45 -9.04 -1.70 -19.54
N PRO A 46 -9.27 -0.65 -18.74
CA PRO A 46 -8.21 0.09 -18.06
C PRO A 46 -7.51 -0.72 -16.96
N GLU A 47 -8.08 -1.86 -16.56
CA GLU A 47 -7.46 -2.82 -15.63
C GLU A 47 -6.34 -3.64 -16.29
N ARG A 48 -6.35 -3.77 -17.63
CA ARG A 48 -5.35 -4.51 -18.38
C ARG A 48 -4.32 -3.55 -18.94
N VAL A 49 -3.19 -3.46 -18.25
CA VAL A 49 -2.05 -2.67 -18.69
C VAL A 49 -0.87 -3.60 -18.95
N GLU A 50 -0.33 -3.58 -20.15
CA GLU A 50 0.90 -4.28 -20.50
C GLU A 50 2.11 -3.38 -20.37
N ILE A 51 3.21 -3.95 -19.87
CA ILE A 51 4.48 -3.25 -19.70
C ILE A 51 5.52 -3.77 -20.69
N PHE A 52 6.19 -2.83 -21.35
CA PHE A 52 7.26 -3.08 -22.32
C PHE A 52 8.53 -2.36 -21.87
N CYS A 53 9.62 -3.10 -21.72
CA CYS A 53 10.93 -2.55 -21.41
C CYS A 53 11.91 -2.91 -22.52
N LYS A 54 12.63 -1.92 -23.06
CA LYS A 54 13.63 -2.12 -24.14
C LYS A 54 13.10 -2.92 -25.34
N GLY A 55 11.81 -2.80 -25.65
CA GLY A 55 11.16 -3.53 -26.75
C GLY A 55 10.69 -4.94 -26.40
N GLN A 56 10.89 -5.40 -25.16
CA GLN A 56 10.39 -6.69 -24.68
C GLN A 56 9.15 -6.50 -23.81
N SER A 57 8.09 -7.27 -24.04
CA SER A 57 6.95 -7.34 -23.13
C SER A 57 7.37 -8.05 -21.85
N CYS A 58 7.30 -7.33 -20.74
CA CYS A 58 7.64 -7.87 -19.42
C CYS A 58 6.44 -8.46 -18.68
N GLY A 59 5.22 -8.25 -19.20
CA GLY A 59 3.99 -8.83 -18.69
C GLY A 59 2.87 -7.81 -18.50
N LEU A 60 1.86 -8.20 -17.72
CA LEU A 60 0.72 -7.36 -17.33
C LEU A 60 0.94 -6.78 -15.94
N LEU A 61 0.64 -5.50 -15.77
CA LEU A 61 0.65 -4.83 -14.48
C LEU A 61 -0.63 -5.09 -13.71
N ARG A 62 -0.53 -5.10 -12.38
CA ARG A 62 -1.68 -5.19 -11.49
C ARG A 62 -2.03 -3.80 -10.95
N PRO A 63 -3.29 -3.35 -11.01
CA PRO A 63 -3.70 -2.11 -10.39
C PRO A 63 -3.47 -2.20 -8.87
N VAL A 64 -2.81 -1.20 -8.30
CA VAL A 64 -2.61 -1.05 -6.86
C VAL A 64 -3.70 -0.14 -6.34
N ASP A 65 -4.58 -0.72 -5.55
CA ASP A 65 -5.67 0.02 -4.93
C ASP A 65 -5.15 0.63 -3.60
N LEU A 66 -4.88 1.94 -3.62
CA LEU A 66 -4.39 2.65 -2.43
C LEU A 66 -5.48 2.80 -1.35
N VAL A 67 -6.76 2.71 -1.74
CA VAL A 67 -7.91 2.95 -0.87
C VAL A 67 -8.15 1.78 0.10
N VAL A 68 -7.75 0.56 -0.26
CA VAL A 68 -7.82 -0.59 0.67
C VAL A 68 -6.75 -0.58 1.75
N ASN A 69 -5.65 0.16 1.58
CA ASN A 69 -4.57 0.21 2.59
C ASN A 69 -4.92 1.07 3.81
N THR A 70 -6.01 1.83 3.77
CA THR A 70 -6.55 2.55 4.93
C THR A 70 -7.61 1.74 5.69
N LEU A 71 -8.11 0.64 5.12
CA LEU A 71 -9.21 -0.17 5.66
C LEU A 71 -8.80 -1.55 6.20
N VAL A 72 -7.51 -1.89 6.19
CA VAL A 72 -7.00 -3.11 6.83
C VAL A 72 -6.74 -2.87 8.32
N LYS A 73 -7.85 -3.07 9.07
CA LYS A 73 -7.98 -3.80 10.34
C LYS A 73 -7.05 -3.44 11.51
N ARG A 74 -7.62 -2.65 12.43
CA ARG A 74 -7.86 -3.13 13.81
C ARG A 74 -9.36 -3.23 14.08
N THR A 75 -9.98 -4.28 13.56
CA THR A 75 -11.12 -4.90 14.23
C THR A 75 -10.83 -6.39 14.32
N LYS A 76 -10.07 -6.75 15.36
CA LYS A 76 -10.07 -8.11 15.88
C LYS A 76 -11.46 -8.34 16.48
N ASN A 77 -11.99 -9.49 16.14
CA ASN A 77 -13.25 -10.04 16.58
C ASN A 77 -13.31 -10.07 18.11
N GLY A 78 -14.46 -9.67 18.66
CA GLY A 78 -14.88 -10.00 20.04
C GLY A 78 -14.66 -8.88 21.05
N GLY A 79 -15.76 -8.33 21.57
CA GLY A 79 -15.73 -7.35 22.65
C GLY A 79 -16.67 -6.18 22.37
N GLU A 80 -17.94 -6.44 22.60
CA GLU A 80 -18.93 -5.48 23.09
C GLU A 80 -18.36 -4.22 23.79
N GLU A 81 -19.04 -3.09 23.51
CA GLU A 81 -19.30 -1.96 24.41
C GLU A 81 -18.12 -1.38 25.23
N MET A 82 -17.77 -0.12 24.97
CA MET A 82 -18.32 0.97 25.78
C MET A 82 -17.59 2.29 25.50
N LEU A 83 -18.41 3.22 25.03
CA LEU A 83 -18.39 4.68 25.19
C LEU A 83 -17.18 5.29 25.92
N ALA A 84 -16.56 6.20 25.19
CA ALA A 84 -15.52 7.13 25.62
C ALA A 84 -15.76 7.73 27.02
N LYS A 85 -14.80 7.52 27.91
CA LYS A 85 -14.48 8.48 28.97
C LYS A 85 -13.11 9.09 28.71
N THR A 86 -13.16 10.32 28.20
CA THR A 86 -12.25 11.45 28.40
C THR A 86 -10.89 11.18 29.06
N THR A 87 -9.84 11.52 28.29
CA THR A 87 -8.64 12.28 28.70
C THR A 87 -7.93 11.86 29.98
N THR A 88 -6.82 11.14 29.82
CA THR A 88 -5.44 11.63 30.12
C THR A 88 -4.48 10.44 30.00
N CYS A 89 -3.72 10.37 28.92
CA CYS A 89 -2.61 9.43 28.79
C CYS A 89 -1.40 9.97 29.56
N ARG A 90 -1.03 9.32 30.67
CA ARG A 90 0.35 9.39 31.18
C ARG A 90 1.06 8.07 30.90
N PRO A 91 2.21 8.08 30.20
CA PRO A 91 2.98 6.87 29.93
C PRO A 91 3.58 6.30 31.22
N GLY A 92 3.74 4.97 31.21
CA GLY A 92 3.90 4.11 32.37
C GLY A 92 5.07 4.44 33.30
N ARG A 93 4.75 4.46 34.59
CA ARG A 93 5.69 4.18 35.68
C ARG A 93 5.09 3.00 36.44
N LEU A 94 5.58 1.79 36.16
CA LEU A 94 5.35 0.65 37.05
C LEU A 94 6.49 0.67 38.06
N PRO A 95 6.30 1.16 39.30
CA PRO A 95 7.24 0.86 40.34
C PRO A 95 7.09 -0.65 40.62
N PHE A 96 8.08 -1.40 40.20
CA PHE A 96 8.44 -2.65 40.86
C PHE A 96 8.85 -2.24 42.28
N ASP A 97 8.10 -2.68 43.29
CA ASP A 97 8.52 -2.56 44.69
C ASP A 97 9.44 -3.75 45.01
N PRO A 98 10.78 -3.59 45.02
CA PRO A 98 11.62 -4.59 45.66
C PRO A 98 11.39 -4.47 47.16
N GLY A 99 11.04 -5.57 47.80
CA GLY A 99 10.96 -5.64 49.25
C GLY A 99 12.24 -5.13 49.90
N ALA A 100 12.07 -4.24 50.88
CA ALA A 100 13.12 -3.79 51.79
C ALA A 100 12.54 -3.70 53.20
N ASP A 101 12.72 -4.81 53.91
CA ASP A 101 13.17 -4.95 55.30
C ASP A 101 13.40 -3.68 56.15
N GLY A 102 13.00 -3.78 57.43
CA GLY A 102 13.33 -2.85 58.52
C GLY A 102 12.10 -2.05 58.99
N GLY A 103 11.62 -2.10 60.22
CA GLY A 103 12.22 -2.46 61.49
C GLY A 103 11.79 -1.40 62.51
N GLY A 104 11.38 -1.80 63.71
CA GLY A 104 11.49 -0.95 64.89
C GLY A 104 10.21 -0.53 65.60
N SER A 105 10.13 -1.08 66.82
CA SER A 105 9.41 -0.67 68.04
C SER A 105 7.92 -0.95 68.16
#